data_AF-A0A5B1B9Z2-F1
#
_entry.id   AF-A0A5B1B9Z2-F1
#
_cell.length_a   1.000
_cell.length_b   1.000
_cell.length_c   1.000
_cell.angle_alpha   90.00
_cell.angle_beta   90.00
_cell.angle_gamma   90.00
#
_symmetry.space_group_name_H-M   'P 1'
#
loop_
_entity.id
_entity.type
_entity.pdbx_description
1 polymer ?
#
loop_
_entity_poly.entity_id
_entity_poly.type
_entity_poly.pdbx_seq_one_letter_code
_entity_poly.pdbx_strand_id
1 'polypeptide(L)'
;MEDKKDELLSVQYRIEKSGVKQQKLENQLISLSEELKKSKRNSLLFMIVFFLVITVLGGGVYFLNKKKDFLSKNEQVDEINIKQIQKINDSLREELTKLKSDISDYRKELVSDENVITAEDSTDTKKLKFEKKHAFVKRAFGQDDVIFIEADYIEYFEGKEAVKRAKEDGNAEYEINKDGDTLYYLYNNYYLNNNNTKLRILELDNRVKIQNVNQISDGFPLKAFQKIISDDPIFVLEINNGIVYKITKQKLP
;
A
#
# COMPACT_ATOMS: atom_id res chain seq x y z
N MET A 1 -86.29 30.83 10.65
CA MET A 1 -85.12 30.83 11.56
C MET A 1 -84.07 29.80 11.17
N GLU A 2 -84.43 28.77 10.38
CA GLU A 2 -83.48 27.75 9.89
C GLU A 2 -82.50 28.27 8.83
N ASP A 3 -82.94 29.07 7.86
CA ASP A 3 -82.07 29.57 6.78
C ASP A 3 -80.82 30.33 7.28
N LYS A 4 -80.95 31.09 8.37
CA LYS A 4 -79.82 31.83 8.97
C LYS A 4 -78.81 30.91 9.66
N LYS A 5 -79.23 29.75 10.17
CA LYS A 5 -78.34 28.77 10.81
C LYS A 5 -77.53 28.01 9.75
N ASP A 6 -78.17 27.66 8.65
CA ASP A 6 -77.51 26.96 7.54
C ASP A 6 -76.51 27.86 6.82
N GLU A 7 -76.81 29.15 6.65
CA GLU A 7 -75.84 30.13 6.17
C GLU A 7 -74.62 30.24 7.10
N LEU A 8 -74.82 30.33 8.41
CA LEU A 8 -73.72 30.41 9.40
C LEU A 8 -72.84 29.15 9.40
N LEU A 9 -73.45 27.97 9.31
CA LEU A 9 -72.73 26.69 9.20
C LEU A 9 -71.90 26.64 7.91
N SER A 10 -72.46 27.10 6.78
CA SER A 10 -71.74 27.12 5.51
C SER A 10 -70.56 28.10 5.51
N VAL A 11 -70.68 29.23 6.21
CA VAL A 11 -69.60 30.22 6.38
C VAL A 11 -68.51 29.65 7.28
N GLN A 12 -68.86 29.02 8.40
CA GLN A 12 -67.91 28.39 9.29
C GLN A 12 -67.11 27.29 8.59
N TYR A 13 -67.79 26.45 7.80
CA TYR A 13 -67.14 25.42 7.00
C TYR A 13 -66.18 26.01 5.95
N ARG A 14 -66.54 27.12 5.31
CA ARG A 14 -65.64 27.81 4.37
C ARG A 14 -64.41 28.40 5.07
N ILE A 15 -64.58 28.96 6.27
CA ILE A 15 -63.48 29.49 7.09
C ILE A 15 -62.52 28.37 7.49
N GLU A 16 -63.03 27.26 8.03
CA GLU A 16 -62.21 26.10 8.40
C GLU A 16 -61.47 25.52 7.19
N LYS A 17 -62.16 25.38 6.05
CA LYS A 17 -61.54 24.90 4.81
C LYS A 17 -60.46 25.84 4.29
N SER A 18 -60.62 27.15 4.46
CA SER A 18 -59.57 28.13 4.11
C SER A 18 -58.38 28.07 5.06
N GLY A 19 -58.61 27.87 6.37
CA GLY A 19 -57.57 27.72 7.38
C GLY A 19 -56.70 26.48 7.15
N VAL A 20 -57.31 25.34 6.83
CA VAL A 20 -56.58 24.10 6.51
C VAL A 20 -55.71 24.27 5.25
N LYS A 21 -56.20 25.01 4.23
CA LYS A 21 -55.42 25.31 3.04
C LYS A 21 -54.24 26.24 3.32
N GLN A 22 -54.43 27.25 4.17
CA GLN A 22 -53.36 28.16 4.59
C GLN A 22 -52.28 27.41 5.38
N GLN A 23 -52.66 26.58 6.36
CA GLN A 23 -51.71 25.76 7.11
C GLN A 23 -50.92 24.80 6.21
N LYS A 24 -51.58 24.22 5.18
CA LYS A 24 -50.88 23.36 4.22
C LYS A 24 -49.85 24.13 3.39
N LEU A 25 -50.15 25.37 2.99
CA LEU A 25 -49.21 26.24 2.28
C LEU A 25 -48.04 26.67 3.18
N GLU A 26 -48.31 27.04 4.44
CA GLU A 26 -47.28 27.40 5.40
C GLU A 26 -46.31 26.23 5.65
N ASN A 27 -46.83 25.03 5.85
CA ASN A 27 -46.00 23.83 6.03
C ASN A 27 -45.14 23.53 4.80
N GLN A 28 -45.68 23.74 3.59
CA GLN A 28 -44.90 23.59 2.35
C GLN A 28 -43.81 24.66 2.20
N LEU A 29 -44.07 25.91 2.62
CA LEU A 29 -43.07 26.98 2.58
C LEU A 29 -41.97 26.74 3.61
N ILE A 30 -42.31 26.23 4.81
CA ILE A 30 -41.34 25.87 5.84
C ILE A 30 -40.43 24.75 5.34
N SER A 31 -40.98 23.67 4.76
CA SER A 31 -40.17 22.57 4.23
C SER A 31 -39.26 23.01 3.09
N LEU A 32 -39.76 23.85 2.16
CA LEU A 32 -38.94 24.42 1.09
C LEU A 32 -37.82 25.33 1.63
N SER A 33 -38.10 26.13 2.66
CA SER A 33 -37.09 26.98 3.29
C SER A 33 -35.99 26.16 3.99
N GLU A 34 -36.36 25.03 4.59
CA GLU A 34 -35.43 24.13 5.29
C GLU A 34 -34.55 23.36 4.30
N GLU A 35 -35.12 22.89 3.19
CA GLU A 35 -34.38 22.29 2.08
C GLU A 35 -33.42 23.27 1.42
N LEU A 36 -33.85 24.52 1.17
CA LEU A 36 -32.98 25.57 0.62
C LEU A 36 -31.84 25.93 1.58
N LYS A 37 -32.10 25.98 2.89
CA LYS A 37 -31.07 26.26 3.90
C LYS A 37 -30.05 25.11 4.02
N LYS A 38 -30.52 23.86 3.93
CA LYS A 38 -29.66 22.66 3.90
C LYS A 38 -28.82 22.60 2.62
N SER A 39 -29.41 22.93 1.48
CA SER A 39 -28.74 23.02 0.18
C SER A 39 -27.66 24.12 0.16
N LYS A 40 -27.97 25.31 0.68
CA LYS A 40 -27.00 26.43 0.76
C LYS A 40 -25.80 26.11 1.65
N ARG A 41 -26.00 25.41 2.77
CA ARG A 41 -24.91 24.98 3.66
C ARG A 41 -24.00 23.95 2.98
N ASN A 42 -24.58 22.99 2.26
CA ASN A 42 -23.80 22.00 1.52
C ASN A 42 -23.06 22.64 0.34
N SER A 43 -23.70 23.56 -0.39
CA SER A 43 -23.08 24.32 -1.49
C SER A 43 -21.89 25.16 -1.02
N LEU A 44 -21.98 25.79 0.15
CA LEU A 44 -20.89 26.57 0.73
C LEU A 44 -19.69 25.68 1.11
N LEU A 45 -19.94 24.50 1.69
CA LEU A 45 -18.89 23.52 1.97
C LEU A 45 -18.21 23.02 0.68
N PHE A 46 -18.97 22.75 -0.38
CA PHE A 46 -18.41 22.38 -1.67
C PHE A 46 -17.51 23.48 -2.26
N MET A 47 -17.92 24.76 -2.15
CA MET A 47 -17.11 25.88 -2.63
C MET A 47 -15.76 25.95 -1.88
N ILE A 48 -15.76 25.79 -0.54
CA ILE A 48 -14.54 25.80 0.26
C ILE A 48 -13.60 24.65 -0.14
N VAL A 49 -14.13 23.43 -0.29
CA VAL A 49 -13.33 22.26 -0.70
C VAL A 49 -12.74 22.47 -2.10
N PHE A 50 -13.53 23.03 -3.02
CA PHE A 50 -13.08 23.34 -4.37
C PHE A 50 -11.91 24.33 -4.40
N PHE A 51 -11.99 25.42 -3.62
CA PHE A 51 -10.87 26.36 -3.49
C PHE A 51 -9.63 25.70 -2.89
N LEU A 52 -9.79 24.83 -1.90
CA LEU A 52 -8.68 24.12 -1.27
C LEU A 52 -7.95 23.22 -2.28
N VAL A 53 -8.70 22.48 -3.11
CA VAL A 53 -8.14 21.65 -4.19
C VAL A 53 -7.38 22.48 -5.22
N ILE A 54 -7.94 23.61 -5.66
CA ILE A 54 -7.26 24.52 -6.61
C ILE A 54 -5.96 25.05 -6.01
N THR A 55 -5.95 25.40 -4.72
CA THR A 55 -4.76 25.94 -4.05
C THR A 55 -3.66 24.89 -3.93
N VAL A 56 -4.00 23.63 -3.64
CA VAL A 56 -3.04 22.51 -3.59
C VAL A 56 -2.48 22.20 -4.98
N LEU A 57 -3.33 22.15 -6.00
CA LEU A 57 -2.89 21.90 -7.37
C LEU A 57 -2.01 23.04 -7.89
N GLY A 58 -2.42 24.29 -7.69
CA GLY A 58 -1.63 25.47 -8.08
C GLY A 58 -0.29 25.55 -7.34
N GLY A 59 -0.29 25.29 -6.03
CA GLY A 59 0.93 25.23 -5.23
C GLY A 59 1.88 24.10 -5.66
N GLY A 60 1.33 22.94 -6.01
CA GLY A 60 2.11 21.82 -6.54
C GLY A 60 2.81 22.14 -7.86
N VAL A 61 2.08 22.75 -8.81
CA VAL A 61 2.65 23.18 -10.10
C VAL A 61 3.72 24.25 -9.90
N TYR A 62 3.49 25.24 -9.03
CA TYR A 62 4.46 26.28 -8.72
C TYR A 62 5.75 25.71 -8.09
N PHE A 63 5.62 24.75 -7.17
CA PHE A 63 6.76 24.10 -6.53
C PHE A 63 7.58 23.25 -7.52
N LEU A 64 6.91 22.54 -8.44
CA LEU A 64 7.58 21.75 -9.48
C LEU A 64 8.33 22.65 -10.47
N ASN A 65 7.76 23.78 -10.88
CA ASN A 65 8.46 24.73 -11.76
C ASN A 65 9.69 25.34 -11.06
N LYS A 66 9.60 25.69 -9.77
CA LYS A 66 10.76 26.18 -9.01
C LYS A 66 11.87 25.13 -8.86
N LYS A 67 11.52 23.84 -8.76
CA LYS A 67 12.50 22.74 -8.76
C LYS A 67 13.15 22.54 -10.13
N LYS A 68 12.43 22.82 -11.23
CA LYS A 68 12.97 22.68 -12.59
C LYS A 68 14.10 23.69 -12.86
N ASP A 69 13.99 24.90 -12.35
CA ASP A 69 15.07 25.90 -12.39
C ASP A 69 16.27 25.52 -11.49
N PHE A 70 16.04 24.73 -10.45
CA PHE A 70 17.11 24.18 -9.60
C PHE A 70 17.82 22.97 -10.26
N LEU A 71 17.08 22.16 -11.02
CA LEU A 71 17.62 20.98 -11.71
C LEU A 71 18.48 21.36 -12.93
N SER A 72 18.18 22.46 -13.61
CA SER A 72 18.98 22.92 -14.76
C SER A 72 20.40 23.38 -14.39
N LYS A 73 20.72 23.53 -13.10
CA LYS A 73 22.06 23.90 -12.61
C LYS A 73 22.90 22.70 -12.15
N ASN A 74 22.30 21.51 -12.02
CA ASN A 74 22.96 20.29 -11.53
C ASN A 74 23.45 19.35 -12.63
N GLU A 75 23.12 19.61 -13.90
CA GLU A 75 23.49 18.73 -15.03
C GLU A 75 25.01 18.73 -15.32
N GLN A 76 25.77 19.72 -14.80
CA GLN A 76 27.25 19.70 -14.82
C GLN A 76 27.89 18.92 -13.66
N VAL A 77 27.14 18.59 -12.59
CA VAL A 77 27.69 17.95 -11.38
C VAL A 77 27.71 16.43 -11.50
N ASP A 78 26.79 15.84 -12.27
CA ASP A 78 26.70 14.38 -12.41
C ASP A 78 27.84 13.82 -13.28
N GLU A 79 28.29 14.53 -14.32
CA GLU A 79 29.39 14.05 -15.18
C GLU A 79 30.76 14.05 -14.47
N ILE A 80 30.98 15.02 -13.57
CA ILE A 80 32.23 15.13 -12.78
C ILE A 80 32.29 14.01 -11.74
N ASN A 81 31.17 13.72 -11.07
CA ASN A 81 31.11 12.62 -10.09
C ASN A 81 31.24 11.25 -10.75
N ILE A 82 30.65 11.02 -11.92
CA ILE A 82 30.78 9.74 -12.63
C ILE A 82 32.23 9.48 -13.06
N LYS A 83 32.94 10.49 -13.59
CA LYS A 83 34.36 10.36 -13.96
C LYS A 83 35.27 10.11 -12.75
N GLN A 84 34.98 10.74 -11.61
CA GLN A 84 35.72 10.50 -10.37
C GLN A 84 35.48 9.09 -9.84
N ILE A 85 34.25 8.60 -9.86
CA ILE A 85 33.89 7.23 -9.44
C ILE A 85 34.54 6.19 -10.36
N GLN A 86 34.57 6.42 -11.67
CA GLN A 86 35.27 5.55 -12.61
C GLN A 86 36.78 5.47 -12.32
N LYS A 87 37.43 6.62 -12.09
CA LYS A 87 38.86 6.66 -11.76
C LYS A 87 39.19 5.93 -10.45
N ILE A 88 38.32 6.03 -9.44
CA ILE A 88 38.48 5.32 -8.17
C ILE A 88 38.33 3.80 -8.39
N ASN A 89 37.36 3.37 -9.18
CA ASN A 89 37.16 1.95 -9.50
C ASN A 89 38.34 1.35 -10.28
N ASP A 90 38.90 2.09 -11.23
CA ASP A 90 40.07 1.64 -11.99
C ASP A 90 41.31 1.52 -11.09
N SER A 91 41.54 2.50 -10.20
CA SER A 91 42.62 2.45 -9.21
C SER A 91 42.47 1.28 -8.23
N LEU A 92 41.24 1.02 -7.76
CA LEU A 92 40.95 -0.12 -6.88
C LEU A 92 41.17 -1.46 -7.58
N ARG A 93 40.84 -1.56 -8.88
CA ARG A 93 41.10 -2.76 -9.67
C ARG A 93 42.60 -3.01 -9.83
N GLU A 94 43.37 -1.96 -10.06
CA GLU A 94 44.83 -2.05 -10.17
C GLU A 94 45.45 -2.50 -8.83
N GLU A 95 45.04 -1.90 -7.71
CA GLU A 95 45.46 -2.32 -6.37
C GLU A 95 45.06 -3.77 -6.06
N LEU A 96 43.86 -4.20 -6.44
CA LEU A 96 43.43 -5.59 -6.30
C LEU A 96 44.27 -6.56 -7.14
N THR A 97 44.63 -6.18 -8.38
CA THR A 97 45.49 -7.03 -9.21
C THR A 97 46.90 -7.13 -8.63
N LYS A 98 47.44 -6.03 -8.08
CA LYS A 98 48.74 -6.01 -7.43
C LYS A 98 48.73 -6.84 -6.15
N LEU A 99 47.74 -6.64 -5.28
CA LEU A 99 47.58 -7.42 -4.05
C LEU A 99 47.39 -8.91 -4.34
N LYS A 100 46.64 -9.26 -5.40
CA LYS A 100 46.46 -10.65 -5.82
C LYS A 100 47.76 -11.27 -6.35
N SER A 101 48.59 -10.49 -7.06
CA SER A 101 49.93 -10.91 -7.47
C SER A 101 50.82 -11.15 -6.25
N ASP A 102 50.89 -10.16 -5.35
CA ASP A 102 51.70 -10.22 -4.13
C ASP A 102 51.28 -11.42 -3.27
N ILE A 103 49.98 -11.66 -3.06
CA ILE A 103 49.47 -12.84 -2.34
C ILE A 103 49.82 -14.15 -3.06
N SER A 104 49.81 -14.17 -4.39
CA SER A 104 50.17 -15.38 -5.15
C SER A 104 51.66 -15.71 -5.05
N ASP A 105 52.50 -14.68 -4.95
CA ASP A 105 53.94 -14.82 -4.78
C ASP A 105 54.27 -15.26 -3.35
N TYR A 106 53.63 -14.65 -2.34
CA TYR A 106 53.70 -15.12 -0.94
C TYR A 106 53.17 -16.55 -0.77
N ARG A 107 52.09 -16.93 -1.46
CA ARG A 107 51.54 -18.30 -1.40
C ARG A 107 52.46 -19.33 -2.06
N LYS A 108 53.25 -18.95 -3.06
CA LYS A 108 54.29 -19.85 -3.62
C LYS A 108 55.48 -20.02 -2.69
N GLU A 109 55.75 -19.03 -1.83
CA GLU A 109 56.82 -19.08 -0.83
C GLU A 109 56.39 -19.81 0.48
N LEU A 110 55.08 -19.89 0.76
CA LEU A 110 54.51 -20.49 1.98
C LEU A 110 53.89 -21.91 1.81
N VAL A 111 54.18 -22.64 0.72
CA VAL A 111 53.81 -24.09 0.58
C VAL A 111 54.96 -25.00 1.04
N SER A 112 55.84 -24.47 1.88
CA SER A 112 56.60 -25.23 2.87
C SER A 112 56.14 -24.76 4.25
N ASP A 113 55.54 -25.68 4.98
CA ASP A 113 55.07 -25.61 6.38
C ASP A 113 53.61 -25.19 6.65
N GLU A 114 52.99 -26.02 7.49
CA GLU A 114 51.57 -26.10 7.82
C GLU A 114 51.06 -25.02 8.81
N ASN A 115 49.72 -24.90 8.82
CA ASN A 115 48.83 -24.75 9.98
C ASN A 115 48.50 -23.34 10.59
N VAL A 116 47.19 -23.01 10.47
CA VAL A 116 46.22 -22.78 11.58
C VAL A 116 45.82 -21.32 11.98
N ILE A 117 44.48 -21.13 12.05
CA ILE A 117 43.58 -20.10 12.69
C ILE A 117 43.31 -18.73 12.04
N THR A 118 42.01 -18.49 11.82
CA THR A 118 41.33 -17.17 11.90
C THR A 118 39.94 -17.38 12.48
N ALA A 119 39.24 -16.45 13.14
CA ALA A 119 39.53 -15.27 13.94
C ALA A 119 38.14 -14.90 14.53
N GLU A 120 38.04 -14.54 15.81
CA GLU A 120 36.78 -14.16 16.45
C GLU A 120 36.24 -12.84 15.87
N ASP A 121 34.97 -12.86 15.45
CA ASP A 121 34.23 -11.73 14.89
C ASP A 121 33.50 -10.97 16.00
N SER A 122 33.95 -9.74 16.26
CA SER A 122 33.40 -8.83 17.25
C SER A 122 32.08 -8.23 16.77
N THR A 123 30.98 -8.71 17.34
CA THR A 123 29.61 -8.27 17.07
C THR A 123 29.31 -6.88 17.62
N ASP A 124 29.13 -5.91 16.73
CA ASP A 124 28.38 -4.68 17.01
C ASP A 124 27.08 -4.69 16.20
N THR A 125 26.14 -5.55 16.63
CA THR A 125 24.88 -5.79 15.90
C THR A 125 23.90 -4.65 16.09
N LYS A 126 23.93 -3.69 15.16
CA LYS A 126 22.85 -2.73 14.94
C LYS A 126 21.55 -3.51 14.66
N LYS A 127 20.59 -3.47 15.58
CA LYS A 127 19.32 -4.22 15.49
C LYS A 127 18.54 -3.81 14.22
N LEU A 128 18.51 -4.69 13.22
CA LEU A 128 17.74 -4.50 11.99
C LEU A 128 16.24 -4.40 12.32
N LYS A 129 15.56 -3.40 11.73
CA LYS A 129 14.10 -3.22 11.85
C LYS A 129 13.44 -3.89 10.65
N PHE A 130 12.79 -5.03 10.86
CA PHE A 130 12.10 -5.76 9.80
C PHE A 130 10.63 -5.32 9.70
N GLU A 131 10.16 -5.10 8.47
CA GLU A 131 8.76 -4.89 8.16
C GLU A 131 8.14 -6.20 7.67
N LYS A 132 6.92 -6.51 8.15
CA LYS A 132 6.14 -7.65 7.68
C LYS A 132 5.12 -7.18 6.66
N LYS A 133 5.11 -7.77 5.47
CA LYS A 133 4.17 -7.47 4.40
C LYS A 133 3.57 -8.75 3.84
N HIS A 134 2.26 -8.75 3.63
CA HIS A 134 1.61 -9.79 2.82
C HIS A 134 1.84 -9.45 1.35
N ALA A 135 2.18 -10.46 0.56
CA ALA A 135 2.45 -10.27 -0.84
C ALA A 135 2.00 -11.46 -1.68
N PHE A 136 1.51 -11.16 -2.86
CA PHE A 136 1.35 -12.12 -3.94
C PHE A 136 2.68 -12.19 -4.70
N VAL A 137 3.42 -13.30 -4.56
CA VAL A 137 4.66 -13.52 -5.28
C VAL A 137 4.31 -14.11 -6.64
N LYS A 138 4.73 -13.44 -7.72
CA LYS A 138 4.43 -13.84 -9.09
C LYS A 138 5.49 -14.77 -9.67
N ARG A 139 6.77 -14.47 -9.39
CA ARG A 139 7.90 -15.31 -9.81
C ARG A 139 9.12 -15.04 -8.94
N ALA A 140 10.04 -16.01 -8.95
CA ALA A 140 11.39 -15.86 -8.44
C ALA A 140 12.39 -16.13 -9.57
N PHE A 141 13.48 -15.39 -9.63
CA PHE A 141 14.52 -15.54 -10.66
C PHE A 141 15.89 -15.15 -10.10
N GLY A 142 16.95 -15.72 -10.68
CA GLY A 142 18.33 -15.37 -10.35
C GLY A 142 18.95 -14.50 -11.44
N GLN A 143 19.75 -13.52 -11.05
CA GLN A 143 20.55 -12.67 -11.94
C GLN A 143 21.86 -12.32 -11.22
N ASP A 144 23.00 -12.55 -11.88
CA ASP A 144 24.34 -12.20 -11.37
C ASP A 144 24.64 -12.73 -9.95
N ASP A 145 24.30 -14.00 -9.70
CA ASP A 145 24.41 -14.70 -8.39
C ASP A 145 23.50 -14.15 -7.27
N VAL A 146 22.63 -13.21 -7.60
CA VAL A 146 21.62 -12.64 -6.70
C VAL A 146 20.24 -13.18 -7.07
N ILE A 147 19.40 -13.43 -6.07
CA ILE A 147 18.06 -13.96 -6.28
C ILE A 147 17.04 -12.87 -5.99
N PHE A 148 16.08 -12.74 -6.90
CA PHE A 148 15.02 -11.76 -6.84
C PHE A 148 13.64 -12.43 -6.84
N ILE A 149 12.69 -11.79 -6.17
CA ILE A 149 11.27 -12.09 -6.32
C ILE A 149 10.54 -10.89 -6.89
N GLU A 150 9.59 -11.17 -7.78
CA GLU A 150 8.62 -10.20 -8.23
C GLU A 150 7.34 -10.39 -7.41
N ALA A 151 6.99 -9.39 -6.61
CA ALA A 151 5.91 -9.49 -5.65
C ALA A 151 5.00 -8.26 -5.71
N ASP A 152 3.70 -8.49 -5.53
CA ASP A 152 2.69 -7.47 -5.36
C ASP A 152 2.25 -7.40 -3.91
N TYR A 153 2.17 -6.21 -3.31
CA TYR A 153 1.79 -6.10 -1.90
C TYR A 153 0.28 -6.10 -1.77
N ILE A 154 -0.22 -6.96 -0.90
CA ILE A 154 -1.64 -7.11 -0.65
C ILE A 154 -1.92 -6.82 0.82
N GLU A 155 -3.14 -6.37 1.11
CA GLU A 155 -3.65 -6.29 2.45
C GLU A 155 -4.45 -7.55 2.75
N TYR A 156 -4.18 -8.15 3.91
CA TYR A 156 -4.87 -9.34 4.38
C TYR A 156 -5.65 -8.99 5.63
N PHE A 157 -6.96 -9.26 5.59
CA PHE A 157 -7.89 -9.02 6.68
C PHE A 157 -8.57 -10.34 7.05
N GLU A 158 -8.85 -10.52 8.34
CA GLU A 158 -9.57 -11.68 8.87
C GLU A 158 -10.76 -11.23 9.73
N GLY A 159 -11.76 -12.10 9.87
CA GLY A 159 -12.85 -11.91 10.81
C GLY A 159 -13.73 -10.69 10.50
N LYS A 160 -14.05 -9.92 11.54
CA LYS A 160 -14.91 -8.74 11.43
C LYS A 160 -14.31 -7.64 10.55
N GLU A 161 -12.99 -7.46 10.59
CA GLU A 161 -12.31 -6.47 9.75
C GLU A 161 -12.35 -6.87 8.28
N ALA A 162 -12.29 -8.18 7.98
CA ALA A 162 -12.47 -8.66 6.62
C ALA A 162 -13.85 -8.30 6.06
N VAL A 163 -14.92 -8.59 6.82
CA VAL A 163 -16.30 -8.26 6.42
C VAL A 163 -16.48 -6.76 6.25
N LYS A 164 -15.93 -5.96 7.18
CA LYS A 164 -15.99 -4.50 7.11
C LYS A 164 -15.32 -3.97 5.85
N ARG A 165 -14.09 -4.41 5.56
CA ARG A 165 -13.35 -3.97 4.37
C ARG A 165 -14.01 -4.44 3.08
N ALA A 166 -14.48 -5.69 3.03
CA ALA A 166 -15.22 -6.21 1.89
C ALA A 166 -16.53 -5.43 1.66
N LYS A 167 -17.21 -5.00 2.72
CA LYS A 167 -18.40 -4.14 2.62
C LYS A 167 -18.07 -2.76 2.05
N GLU A 168 -16.99 -2.14 2.51
CA GLU A 168 -16.51 -0.85 1.99
C GLU A 168 -16.16 -0.93 0.50
N ASP A 169 -15.56 -2.05 0.08
CA ASP A 169 -15.16 -2.29 -1.30
C ASP A 169 -16.30 -2.85 -2.20
N GLY A 170 -17.47 -3.13 -1.62
CA GLY A 170 -18.64 -3.68 -2.34
C GLY A 170 -18.54 -5.17 -2.69
N ASN A 171 -17.60 -5.90 -2.08
CA ASN A 171 -17.33 -7.32 -2.32
C ASN A 171 -17.88 -8.24 -1.21
N ALA A 172 -18.53 -7.69 -0.18
CA ALA A 172 -19.18 -8.49 0.85
C ALA A 172 -20.53 -9.03 0.37
N GLU A 173 -20.78 -10.30 0.65
CA GLU A 173 -22.09 -10.91 0.47
C GLU A 173 -23.05 -10.36 1.51
N TYR A 174 -24.35 -10.36 1.19
CA TYR A 174 -25.37 -9.89 2.11
C TYR A 174 -26.69 -10.64 2.01
N GLU A 175 -27.38 -10.69 3.13
CA GLU A 175 -28.75 -11.19 3.24
C GLU A 175 -29.64 -10.15 3.92
N ILE A 176 -30.90 -10.09 3.51
CA ILE A 176 -31.90 -9.23 4.14
C ILE A 176 -32.68 -10.06 5.15
N ASN A 177 -32.65 -9.66 6.42
CA ASN A 177 -33.39 -10.35 7.48
C ASN A 177 -34.91 -10.13 7.35
N LYS A 178 -35.70 -10.82 8.18
CA LYS A 178 -37.17 -10.69 8.18
C LYS A 178 -37.67 -9.28 8.54
N ASP A 179 -36.83 -8.49 9.19
CA ASP A 179 -37.12 -7.12 9.64
C ASP A 179 -36.70 -6.06 8.60
N GLY A 180 -36.04 -6.46 7.51
CA GLY A 180 -35.56 -5.59 6.43
C GLY A 180 -34.11 -5.10 6.58
N ASP A 181 -33.37 -5.52 7.60
CA ASP A 181 -31.96 -5.16 7.77
C ASP A 181 -31.04 -6.01 6.91
N THR A 182 -29.93 -5.41 6.47
CA THR A 182 -28.89 -6.07 5.67
C THR A 182 -27.77 -6.62 6.56
N LEU A 183 -27.61 -7.94 6.57
CA LEU A 183 -26.52 -8.64 7.22
C LEU A 183 -25.41 -8.94 6.20
N TYR A 184 -24.21 -8.41 6.42
CA TYR A 184 -23.05 -8.65 5.56
C TYR A 184 -22.18 -9.78 6.11
N TYR A 185 -21.64 -10.63 5.24
CA TYR A 185 -20.76 -11.73 5.63
C TYR A 185 -19.77 -12.13 4.53
N LEU A 186 -18.81 -12.99 4.90
CA LEU A 186 -17.83 -13.62 4.00
C LEU A 186 -17.75 -15.12 4.33
N TYR A 187 -17.89 -15.98 3.33
CA TYR A 187 -17.86 -17.44 3.53
C TYR A 187 -16.52 -17.95 4.09
N ASN A 188 -15.40 -17.39 3.61
CA ASN A 188 -14.07 -17.85 4.00
C ASN A 188 -13.48 -17.10 5.21
N ASN A 189 -14.24 -16.18 5.82
CA ASN A 189 -13.82 -15.39 6.98
C ASN A 189 -12.50 -14.59 6.81
N TYR A 190 -12.01 -14.42 5.58
CA TYR A 190 -10.88 -13.57 5.23
C TYR A 190 -11.18 -12.74 3.99
N TYR A 191 -10.46 -11.63 3.83
CA TYR A 191 -10.54 -10.76 2.67
C TYR A 191 -9.14 -10.31 2.26
N LEU A 192 -8.84 -10.46 0.96
CA LEU A 192 -7.60 -10.02 0.35
C LEU A 192 -7.90 -8.78 -0.48
N ASN A 193 -7.24 -7.67 -0.14
CA ASN A 193 -7.38 -6.44 -0.88
C ASN A 193 -6.08 -6.12 -1.63
N ASN A 194 -6.19 -5.88 -2.94
CA ASN A 194 -5.09 -5.47 -3.78
C ASN A 194 -5.43 -4.17 -4.54
N ASN A 195 -5.57 -3.09 -3.79
CA ASN A 195 -5.82 -1.76 -4.36
C ASN A 195 -4.62 -1.19 -5.13
N ASN A 196 -3.42 -1.75 -4.98
CA ASN A 196 -2.20 -1.25 -5.59
C ASN A 196 -1.43 -2.39 -6.24
N THR A 197 -1.74 -2.67 -7.50
CA THR A 197 -1.16 -3.78 -8.28
C THR A 197 0.28 -3.53 -8.74
N LYS A 198 1.04 -2.69 -8.03
CA LYS A 198 2.41 -2.33 -8.40
C LYS A 198 3.35 -3.46 -8.02
N LEU A 199 3.83 -4.16 -9.05
CA LEU A 199 4.87 -5.16 -8.93
C LEU A 199 6.18 -4.54 -8.45
N ARG A 200 6.79 -5.18 -7.46
CA ARG A 200 8.07 -4.80 -6.86
C ARG A 200 9.05 -5.95 -7.06
N ILE A 201 10.25 -5.62 -7.48
CA ILE A 201 11.37 -6.55 -7.52
C ILE A 201 12.11 -6.40 -6.20
N LEU A 202 12.18 -7.49 -5.44
CA LEU A 202 12.82 -7.54 -4.13
C LEU A 202 13.97 -8.52 -4.19
N GLU A 203 15.11 -8.10 -3.64
CA GLU A 203 16.29 -8.94 -3.49
C GLU A 203 16.10 -9.90 -2.32
N LEU A 204 16.61 -11.13 -2.43
CA LEU A 204 16.61 -12.11 -1.36
C LEU A 204 17.99 -12.15 -0.72
N ASP A 205 18.01 -12.12 0.61
CA ASP A 205 19.23 -12.35 1.36
C ASP A 205 19.78 -13.76 1.08
N ASN A 206 21.10 -13.90 1.02
CA ASN A 206 21.77 -15.18 0.76
C ASN A 206 21.41 -16.26 1.81
N ARG A 207 20.98 -15.85 3.00
CA ARG A 207 20.56 -16.73 4.11
C ARG A 207 19.06 -16.64 4.39
N VAL A 208 18.26 -16.26 3.38
CA VAL A 208 16.81 -16.16 3.51
C VAL A 208 16.20 -17.46 4.03
N LYS A 209 15.38 -17.33 5.08
CA LYS A 209 14.69 -18.48 5.68
C LYS A 209 13.33 -18.65 5.02
N ILE A 210 13.08 -19.83 4.46
CA ILE A 210 11.74 -20.18 3.94
C ILE A 210 11.10 -21.18 4.90
N GLN A 211 9.98 -20.82 5.53
CA GLN A 211 9.22 -21.80 6.32
C GLN A 211 8.58 -22.85 5.40
N ASN A 212 8.66 -24.11 5.79
CA ASN A 212 8.11 -25.28 5.09
C ASN A 212 8.78 -25.68 3.77
N VAL A 213 10.02 -25.23 3.53
CA VAL A 213 10.86 -25.79 2.46
C VAL A 213 12.06 -26.45 3.10
N ASN A 214 12.23 -27.75 2.88
CA ASN A 214 13.43 -28.46 3.30
C ASN A 214 14.62 -27.89 2.50
N GLN A 215 15.38 -26.99 3.12
CA GLN A 215 16.68 -26.55 2.61
C GLN A 215 17.67 -27.69 2.88
N ILE A 216 17.91 -28.52 1.87
CA ILE A 216 18.86 -29.65 1.93
C ILE A 216 20.30 -29.18 1.65
N SER A 217 20.48 -27.98 1.09
CA SER A 217 21.77 -27.42 0.69
C SER A 217 21.94 -25.98 1.17
N ASP A 218 23.20 -25.54 1.30
CA ASP A 218 23.56 -24.14 1.49
C ASP A 218 23.15 -23.34 0.24
N GLY A 219 22.05 -22.59 0.35
CA GLY A 219 21.54 -21.73 -0.72
C GLY A 219 20.03 -21.77 -0.86
N PHE A 220 19.49 -20.76 -1.54
CA PHE A 220 18.06 -20.67 -1.81
C PHE A 220 17.64 -21.67 -2.89
N PRO A 221 16.69 -22.59 -2.63
CA PRO A 221 16.27 -23.59 -3.59
C PRO A 221 15.31 -22.98 -4.63
N LEU A 222 15.84 -22.16 -5.55
CA LEU A 222 15.07 -21.35 -6.51
C LEU A 222 14.02 -22.17 -7.28
N LYS A 223 14.41 -23.33 -7.83
CA LYS A 223 13.49 -24.21 -8.58
C LYS A 223 12.35 -24.75 -7.71
N ALA A 224 12.64 -25.13 -6.47
CA ALA A 224 11.62 -25.62 -5.56
C ALA A 224 10.67 -24.48 -5.18
N PHE A 225 11.20 -23.29 -4.92
CA PHE A 225 10.39 -22.12 -4.59
C PHE A 225 9.50 -21.69 -5.76
N GLN A 226 10.00 -21.70 -6.99
CA GLN A 226 9.19 -21.45 -8.20
C GLN A 226 7.99 -22.39 -8.32
N LYS A 227 8.16 -23.67 -7.95
CA LYS A 227 7.06 -24.63 -7.91
C LYS A 227 6.02 -24.25 -6.84
N ILE A 228 6.48 -23.89 -5.65
CA ILE A 228 5.59 -23.50 -4.53
C ILE A 228 4.80 -22.24 -4.88
N ILE A 229 5.44 -21.24 -5.51
CA ILE A 229 4.75 -20.02 -5.95
C ILE A 229 3.60 -20.33 -6.92
N SER A 230 3.76 -21.36 -7.76
CA SER A 230 2.76 -21.75 -8.75
C SER A 230 1.52 -22.37 -8.10
N ASP A 231 1.70 -23.10 -7.00
CA ASP A 231 0.61 -23.74 -6.26
C ASP A 231 -0.06 -22.75 -5.29
N ASP A 232 0.74 -21.99 -4.55
CA ASP A 232 0.28 -21.05 -3.51
C ASP A 232 1.08 -19.75 -3.57
N PRO A 233 0.56 -18.70 -4.22
CA PRO A 233 1.31 -17.48 -4.48
C PRO A 233 1.33 -16.47 -3.32
N ILE A 234 0.62 -16.73 -2.21
CA ILE A 234 0.48 -15.75 -1.11
C ILE A 234 1.46 -16.04 0.02
N PHE A 235 2.30 -15.06 0.32
CA PHE A 235 3.35 -15.14 1.33
C PHE A 235 3.38 -13.93 2.23
N VAL A 236 3.93 -14.12 3.44
CA VAL A 236 4.36 -13.07 4.34
C VAL A 236 5.87 -12.91 4.20
N LEU A 237 6.28 -11.71 3.82
CA LEU A 237 7.68 -11.33 3.62
C LEU A 237 8.16 -10.51 4.83
N GLU A 238 9.31 -10.86 5.40
CA GLU A 238 10.04 -10.01 6.35
C GLU A 238 11.15 -9.27 5.59
N ILE A 239 10.99 -7.95 5.48
CA ILE A 239 11.79 -7.09 4.59
C ILE A 239 12.55 -6.06 5.41
N ASN A 240 13.80 -5.79 5.06
CA ASN A 240 14.56 -4.64 5.55
C ASN A 240 15.27 -3.98 4.35
N ASN A 241 15.08 -2.68 4.16
CA ASN A 241 15.71 -1.89 3.09
C ASN A 241 15.55 -2.48 1.67
N GLY A 242 14.44 -3.17 1.39
CA GLY A 242 14.18 -3.79 0.08
C GLY A 242 14.72 -5.22 -0.07
N ILE A 243 15.42 -5.74 0.94
CA ILE A 243 15.95 -7.11 0.98
C ILE A 243 15.02 -8.00 1.83
N VAL A 244 14.70 -9.18 1.31
CA VAL A 244 13.85 -10.18 1.94
C VAL A 244 14.71 -11.16 2.74
N TYR A 245 14.47 -11.22 4.04
CA TYR A 245 15.22 -12.08 4.96
C TYR A 245 14.46 -13.34 5.36
N LYS A 246 13.14 -13.32 5.21
CA LYS A 246 12.30 -14.47 5.52
C LYS A 246 11.04 -14.48 4.68
N ILE A 247 10.67 -15.67 4.22
CA ILE A 247 9.47 -15.95 3.45
C ILE A 247 8.66 -16.99 4.22
N THR A 248 7.43 -16.65 4.53
CA THR A 248 6.50 -17.54 5.23
C THR A 248 5.25 -17.72 4.38
N LYS A 249 4.84 -18.96 4.14
CA LYS A 249 3.58 -19.24 3.43
C LYS A 249 2.40 -18.70 4.26
N GLN A 250 1.52 -17.90 3.65
CA GLN A 250 0.27 -17.52 4.28
C GLN A 250 -0.68 -18.71 4.24
N LYS A 251 -1.16 -19.17 5.40
CA LYS A 251 -2.23 -20.17 5.45
C LYS A 251 -3.55 -19.43 5.38
N LEU A 252 -4.33 -19.69 4.35
CA LEU A 252 -5.71 -19.22 4.27
C LEU A 252 -6.59 -20.18 5.10
N PRO A 253 -7.58 -19.66 5.85
CA PRO A 253 -8.56 -20.43 6.60
C PRO A 253 -9.30 -21.49 5.77
#